data_AF-A0A0D8JTV2-F1
#
_entry.id   AF-A0A0D8JTV2-F1
#
_cell.length_a   1.000
_cell.length_b   1.000
_cell.length_c   1.000
_cell.angle_alpha   90.00
_cell.angle_beta   90.00
_cell.angle_gamma   90.00
#
_symmetry.space_group_name_H-M   'P 1'
#
loop_
_entity.id
_entity.type
_entity.pdbx_description
1 polymer ?
#
loop_
_entity_poly.entity_id
_entity_poly.type
_entity_poly.pdbx_seq_one_letter_code
_entity_poly.pdbx_strand_id
1 'polypeptide(L)'
;MTGYYGLHGFDILLEHIMCEFGPEVQRVAAARPPRPYSGMVYAREELVPILLLMLMQEDLMIGKEKAFQVLEESTEIGRLMDGETISMQ
;
A
#
# COMPACT_ATOMS: atom_id res chain seq x y z
N MET A 1 0.17 6.41 0.35
CA MET A 1 0.30 6.26 1.82
C MET A 1 1.00 4.93 2.04
N THR A 2 2.27 4.95 2.40
CA THR A 2 3.12 3.74 2.47
C THR A 2 3.28 3.23 3.90
N GLY A 3 3.08 4.11 4.90
CA GLY A 3 2.93 3.76 6.30
C GLY A 3 4.01 2.83 6.83
N TYR A 4 3.62 1.95 7.75
CA TYR A 4 4.46 0.97 8.44
C TYR A 4 5.47 0.22 7.55
N TYR A 5 5.10 -0.15 6.33
CA TYR A 5 5.95 -0.93 5.42
C TYR A 5 6.80 -0.08 4.46
N GLY A 6 6.58 1.24 4.42
CA GLY A 6 7.34 2.17 3.59
C GLY A 6 7.16 1.95 2.08
N LEU A 7 7.88 2.76 1.28
CA LEU A 7 7.81 2.73 -0.19
C LEU A 7 8.28 1.38 -0.75
N HIS A 8 9.31 0.79 -0.13
CA HIS A 8 9.86 -0.46 -0.60
C HIS A 8 8.88 -1.63 -0.46
N GLY A 9 8.21 -1.76 0.69
CA GLY A 9 7.17 -2.78 0.88
C GLY A 9 6.00 -2.60 -0.09
N PHE A 10 5.64 -1.34 -0.36
CA PHE A 10 4.64 -1.01 -1.37
C PHE A 10 5.04 -1.50 -2.77
N ASP A 11 6.27 -1.24 -3.21
CA ASP A 11 6.76 -1.62 -4.53
C ASP A 11 6.87 -3.14 -4.69
N ILE A 12 7.34 -3.85 -3.66
CA ILE A 12 7.37 -5.33 -3.64
C ILE A 12 5.97 -5.91 -3.85
N LEU A 13 4.97 -5.39 -3.13
CA LEU A 13 3.61 -5.87 -3.26
C LEU A 13 3.02 -5.55 -4.63
N LEU A 14 3.27 -4.35 -5.16
CA LEU A 14 2.81 -3.98 -6.50
C LEU A 14 3.40 -4.90 -7.57
N GLU A 15 4.71 -5.17 -7.50
CA GLU A 15 5.39 -6.09 -8.41
C GLU A 15 4.80 -7.50 -8.30
N HIS A 16 4.65 -8.01 -7.08
CA HIS A 16 4.10 -9.35 -6.85
C HIS A 16 2.68 -9.50 -7.39
N ILE A 17 1.79 -8.52 -7.12
CA ILE A 17 0.42 -8.52 -7.63
C ILE A 17 0.40 -8.53 -9.16
N MET A 18 1.22 -7.69 -9.79
CA MET A 18 1.22 -7.56 -11.25
C MET A 18 1.88 -8.77 -11.94
N CYS A 19 2.87 -9.39 -11.30
CA CYS A 19 3.52 -10.60 -11.79
C CYS A 19 2.58 -11.81 -11.74
N GLU A 20 1.91 -12.03 -10.61
CA GLU A 20 1.09 -13.22 -10.38
C GLU A 20 -0.35 -13.08 -10.91
N PHE A 21 -0.92 -11.88 -10.85
CA PHE A 21 -2.35 -11.64 -11.11
C PHE A 21 -2.62 -10.57 -12.18
N GLY A 22 -1.58 -10.15 -12.92
CA GLY A 22 -1.67 -9.05 -13.89
C GLY A 22 -2.85 -9.14 -14.88
N PRO A 23 -3.09 -10.28 -15.54
CA PRO A 23 -4.23 -10.45 -16.45
C PRO A 23 -5.60 -10.25 -15.77
N GLU A 24 -5.80 -10.83 -14.58
CA GLU A 24 -7.03 -10.73 -13.80
C GLU A 24 -7.25 -9.32 -13.29
N VAL A 25 -6.20 -8.69 -12.77
CA VAL A 25 -6.19 -7.31 -12.31
C VAL A 25 -6.59 -6.37 -13.45
N GLN A 26 -6.00 -6.54 -14.64
CA GLN A 26 -6.36 -5.75 -15.82
C GLN A 26 -7.81 -5.96 -16.24
N ARG A 27 -8.31 -7.19 -16.19
CA ARG A 27 -9.71 -7.52 -16.53
C ARG A 27 -10.69 -6.85 -15.56
N VAL A 28 -10.40 -6.88 -14.26
CA VAL A 28 -11.23 -6.24 -13.23
C VAL A 28 -11.18 -4.72 -13.34
N ALA A 29 -9.99 -4.15 -13.53
CA ALA A 29 -9.79 -2.71 -13.67
C ALA A 29 -10.56 -2.13 -14.87
N ALA A 30 -10.58 -2.86 -15.99
CA ALA A 30 -11.32 -2.47 -17.19
C ALA A 30 -12.85 -2.47 -17.02
N ALA A 31 -13.38 -3.23 -16.06
CA ALA A 31 -14.81 -3.33 -15.79
C ALA A 31 -15.33 -2.27 -14.80
N ARG A 32 -14.45 -1.47 -14.17
CA ARG A 32 -14.85 -0.48 -13.16
C ARG A 32 -15.11 0.92 -13.77
N PRO A 33 -16.26 1.57 -13.48
CA PRO A 33 -16.49 2.99 -13.76
C PRO A 33 -15.79 3.90 -12.72
N PRO A 34 -15.53 5.19 -13.00
CA PRO A 34 -16.02 6.00 -14.12
C PRO A 34 -15.20 5.94 -15.42
N ARG A 35 -14.10 5.19 -15.48
CA ARG A 35 -13.36 4.84 -16.71
C ARG A 35 -12.64 3.51 -16.51
N PRO A 36 -12.34 2.73 -17.56
CA PRO A 36 -11.49 1.56 -17.41
C PRO A 36 -10.15 2.00 -16.82
N TYR A 37 -9.90 1.56 -15.58
CA TYR A 37 -8.61 1.77 -14.93
C TYR A 37 -7.58 0.89 -15.64
N SER A 38 -6.35 1.37 -15.78
CA SER A 38 -5.26 0.43 -16.09
C SER A 38 -5.09 -0.51 -14.90
N GLY A 39 -4.78 -1.79 -15.15
CA GLY A 39 -4.54 -2.77 -14.09
C GLY A 39 -3.45 -2.32 -13.12
N MET A 40 -2.42 -1.64 -13.64
CA MET A 40 -1.35 -1.05 -12.83
C MET A 40 -1.86 0.01 -11.85
N VAL A 41 -2.71 0.93 -12.32
CA VAL A 41 -3.28 1.97 -11.45
C VAL A 41 -4.23 1.35 -10.44
N TYR A 42 -5.07 0.39 -10.86
CA TYR A 42 -5.96 -0.32 -9.96
C TYR A 42 -5.20 -1.09 -8.87
N ALA A 43 -4.14 -1.81 -9.23
CA ALA A 43 -3.30 -2.50 -8.25
C ALA A 43 -2.65 -1.52 -7.26
N ARG A 44 -2.04 -0.45 -7.79
CA ARG A 44 -1.37 0.58 -6.98
C ARG A 44 -2.32 1.30 -6.03
N GLU A 45 -3.47 1.76 -6.52
CA GLU A 45 -4.33 2.66 -5.74
C GLU A 45 -5.33 1.92 -4.85
N GLU A 46 -5.66 0.67 -5.17
CA GLU A 46 -6.67 -0.09 -4.44
C GLU A 46 -6.12 -1.36 -3.81
N LEU A 47 -5.48 -2.25 -4.58
CA LEU A 47 -5.10 -3.57 -4.08
C LEU A 47 -3.93 -3.51 -3.09
N VAL A 48 -2.87 -2.77 -3.40
CA VAL A 48 -1.70 -2.65 -2.53
C VAL A 48 -2.07 -2.06 -1.16
N PRO A 49 -2.85 -0.96 -1.04
CA PRO A 49 -3.29 -0.45 0.26
C PRO A 49 -4.11 -1.47 1.07
N ILE A 50 -4.98 -2.24 0.41
CA ILE A 50 -5.78 -3.27 1.08
C ILE A 50 -4.86 -4.37 1.64
N LEU A 51 -3.92 -4.86 0.84
CA LEU A 51 -2.98 -5.90 1.27
C LEU A 51 -2.07 -5.43 2.40
N LEU A 52 -1.57 -4.19 2.33
CA LEU A 52 -0.77 -3.61 3.41
C LEU A 52 -1.55 -3.55 4.73
N LEU A 53 -2.83 -3.20 4.70
CA LEU A 53 -3.70 -3.22 5.90
C LEU A 53 -3.94 -4.64 6.41
N MET A 54 -4.03 -5.64 5.53
CA MET A 54 -4.18 -7.04 5.94
C MET A 54 -2.91 -7.56 6.59
N LEU A 55 -1.75 -7.33 5.96
CA LEU A 55 -0.45 -7.70 6.52
C LEU A 55 -0.22 -7.04 7.88
N MET A 56 -0.58 -5.75 8.02
CA MET A 56 -0.44 -5.06 9.30
C MET A 56 -1.28 -5.69 10.41
N GLN A 57 -2.50 -6.14 10.10
CA GLN A 57 -3.35 -6.84 11.06
C GLN A 57 -2.72 -8.17 11.49
N GLU A 58 -2.13 -8.90 10.55
CA GLU A 58 -1.46 -10.18 10.81
C GLU A 58 -0.17 -9.99 11.63
N ASP A 59 0.72 -9.10 11.19
CA ASP A 59 2.03 -8.84 11.80
C ASP A 59 1.91 -8.31 13.24
N LEU A 60 0.94 -7.41 13.47
CA LEU A 60 0.75 -6.78 14.77
C LEU A 60 -0.32 -7.49 15.62
N MET A 61 -0.99 -8.51 15.08
CA MET A 61 -2.11 -9.21 15.72
C MET A 61 -3.21 -8.26 16.21
N ILE A 62 -3.57 -7.29 15.37
CA ILE A 62 -4.55 -6.24 15.68
C ILE A 62 -5.77 -6.31 14.77
N GLY A 63 -6.89 -5.77 15.25
CA GLY A 63 -8.09 -5.58 14.44
C GLY A 63 -7.96 -4.45 13.43
N LYS A 64 -8.89 -4.41 12.47
CA LYS A 64 -8.95 -3.45 11.37
C LYS A 64 -8.88 -1.99 11.82
N GLU A 65 -9.68 -1.61 12.83
CA GLU A 65 -9.73 -0.23 13.33
C GLU A 65 -8.36 0.22 13.86
N LYS A 66 -7.68 -0.68 14.58
CA LYS A 66 -6.35 -0.39 15.11
C LYS A 66 -5.29 -0.36 14.01
N ALA A 67 -5.41 -1.18 12.96
CA ALA A 67 -4.53 -1.11 11.80
C ALA A 67 -4.65 0.22 11.06
N PHE A 68 -5.86 0.78 10.93
CA PHE A 68 -6.03 2.13 10.37
C PHE A 68 -5.33 3.20 11.21
N GLN A 69 -5.48 3.13 12.53
CA GLN A 69 -4.79 4.06 13.43
C GLN A 69 -3.26 3.96 13.27
N VAL A 70 -2.70 2.74 13.26
CA VAL A 70 -1.26 2.52 13.08
C VAL A 70 -0.80 3.01 11.70
N LEU A 71 -1.60 2.83 10.65
CA LEU A 71 -1.29 3.35 9.32
C LEU A 71 -1.17 4.89 9.31
N GLU A 72 -2.10 5.58 9.97
CA GLU A 72 -2.06 7.05 10.09
C GLU A 72 -0.83 7.52 10.88
N GLU A 73 -0.61 6.95 12.07
CA GLU A 73 0.52 7.27 12.94
C GLU A 73 1.87 7.01 12.25
N SER A 74 2.02 5.84 11.62
CA SER A 74 3.27 5.49 10.91
C SER A 74 3.53 6.36 9.69
N THR A 75 2.48 6.81 8.98
CA THR A 75 2.65 7.74 7.86
C THR A 75 3.09 9.12 8.35
N GLU A 76 2.59 9.58 9.50
CA GLU A 76 3.03 10.83 10.10
C GLU A 76 4.49 10.75 10.56
N ILE A 77 4.87 9.67 11.25
CA ILE A 77 6.26 9.42 11.65
C ILE A 77 7.18 9.42 10.43
N GLY A 78 6.82 8.71 9.36
CA GLY A 78 7.61 8.67 8.12
C GLY A 78 7.82 10.07 7.53
N ARG A 79 6.78 10.92 7.49
CA ARG A 79 6.92 12.31 7.01
C ARG A 79 7.84 13.16 7.88
N LEU A 80 7.80 13.00 9.20
CA LEU A 80 8.69 13.71 10.12
C LEU A 80 10.14 13.29 9.89
N MET A 81 10.39 11.99 9.70
CA MET A 81 11.72 11.46 9.42
C MET A 81 12.26 11.91 8.05
N ASP A 82 11.42 12.02 7.03
CA ASP A 82 11.84 12.53 5.71
C ASP A 82 12.20 14.04 5.75
N GLY A 83 11.57 14.81 6.64
CA GLY A 83 11.88 16.22 6.88
C GLY A 83 13.12 16.43 7.76
N GLU A 84 13.43 15.46 8.62
CA GLU A 84 14.72 15.34 9.30
C GLU A 84 15.71 14.73 8.31
N THR A 85 16.27 15.53 7.40
CA THR A 85 17.57 15.18 6.84
C THR A 85 18.52 15.07 8.03
N ILE A 86 18.71 13.84 8.49
CA ILE A 86 19.59 13.49 9.57
C ILE A 86 20.96 14.02 9.16
N SER A 87 21.35 15.15 9.74
CA SER A 87 22.73 15.58 9.86
C SER A 87 23.43 14.58 10.77
N MET A 88 23.65 13.37 10.27
CA MET A 88 24.67 12.47 10.81
C MET A 88 25.98 12.90 10.17
N GLN A 89 26.72 13.67 10.97
CA GLN A 89 28.17 13.80 10.86
C GLN A 89 28.84 12.43 10.83
#